data_AF-A0AAW9ITJ9-F1
#
_entry.id   AF-A0AAW9ITJ9-F1
#
_cell.length_a   1.000
_cell.length_b   1.000
_cell.length_c   1.000
_cell.angle_alpha   90.00
_cell.angle_beta   90.00
_cell.angle_gamma   90.00
#
_symmetry.space_group_name_H-M   'P 1'
#
loop_
_entity.id
_entity.type
_entity.pdbx_description
1 polymer ?
#
loop_
_entity_poly.entity_id
_entity_poly.type
_entity_poly.pdbx_seq_one_letter_code
_entity_poly.pdbx_strand_id
1 'polypeptide(L)'
;WNNLAVPSSWQLHGYDQPRYNDTAYPWEYQATNPNPPDVPTDYNPIGYYKRTFTIPKGWNDREVFVSFQGVESAYYLYINGEYVGYSEDTFTGHDFNIAKYLKEGENEIAVKVHRWSDGSWLESQDMIKLSGIF
;
A
#
# COMPACT_ATOMS: atom_id res chain seq x y z
N TRP A 1 -16.64 -5.57 4.35
CA TRP A 1 -15.24 -5.33 4.73
C TRP A 1 -14.94 -6.21 5.92
N ASN A 2 -13.85 -6.96 5.85
CA ASN A 2 -13.34 -7.75 6.98
C ASN A 2 -12.33 -6.90 7.76
N ASN A 3 -12.09 -7.25 9.03
CA ASN A 3 -11.02 -6.64 9.81
C ASN A 3 -9.70 -7.39 9.54
N LEU A 4 -8.62 -6.63 9.31
CA LEU A 4 -7.26 -7.13 9.13
C LEU A 4 -6.33 -6.37 10.09
N ALA A 5 -5.45 -7.10 10.77
CA ALA A 5 -4.45 -6.47 11.63
C ALA A 5 -3.43 -5.70 10.77
N VAL A 6 -3.02 -4.52 11.22
CA VAL A 6 -1.93 -3.75 10.60
C VAL A 6 -0.88 -3.51 11.70
N PRO A 7 0.41 -3.81 11.47
CA PRO A 7 0.98 -4.31 10.22
C PRO A 7 0.67 -5.79 9.91
N SER A 8 0.47 -6.13 8.63
CA SER A 8 0.49 -7.50 8.11
C SER A 8 0.56 -7.55 6.58
N SER A 9 1.11 -8.65 6.06
CA SER A 9 0.91 -9.04 4.67
C SER A 9 -0.39 -9.83 4.51
N TRP A 10 -1.24 -9.45 3.56
CA TRP A 10 -2.60 -9.99 3.49
C TRP A 10 -2.64 -11.50 3.18
N GLN A 11 -1.59 -12.03 2.53
CA GLN A 11 -1.47 -13.46 2.21
C GLN A 11 -1.38 -14.34 3.46
N LEU A 12 -0.83 -13.81 4.55
CA LEU A 12 -0.77 -14.51 5.84
C LEU A 12 -2.11 -14.54 6.58
N HIS A 13 -3.10 -13.81 6.07
CA HIS A 13 -4.45 -13.71 6.61
C HIS A 13 -5.51 -14.31 5.68
N GLY A 14 -5.10 -15.17 4.74
CA GLY A 14 -5.99 -15.94 3.88
C GLY A 14 -6.48 -15.22 2.62
N TYR A 15 -5.91 -14.06 2.29
CA TYR A 15 -6.19 -13.37 1.04
C TYR A 15 -5.12 -13.68 0.01
N ASP A 16 -5.48 -14.26 -1.14
CA ASP A 16 -4.52 -14.56 -2.21
C ASP A 16 -3.34 -15.46 -1.74
N GLN A 17 -2.34 -15.70 -2.58
CA GLN A 17 -1.28 -16.69 -2.34
C GLN A 17 0.11 -16.03 -2.27
N PRO A 18 0.97 -16.38 -1.30
CA PRO A 18 2.40 -16.04 -1.33
C PRO A 18 3.04 -16.62 -2.60
N ARG A 19 4.00 -15.90 -3.19
CA ARG A 19 4.76 -16.39 -4.35
C ARG A 19 6.25 -16.39 -4.03
N TYR A 20 6.92 -17.52 -4.20
CA TYR A 20 8.37 -17.59 -4.12
C TYR A 20 8.93 -17.68 -5.53
N ASN A 21 9.87 -16.79 -5.86
CA ASN A 21 10.66 -16.89 -7.08
C ASN A 21 12.11 -16.49 -6.77
N ASP A 22 13.05 -17.11 -7.48
CA ASP A 22 14.47 -16.76 -7.46
C ASP A 22 14.73 -15.62 -8.45
N THR A 23 14.87 -15.94 -9.74
CA THR A 23 15.21 -14.95 -10.79
C THR A 23 14.03 -14.50 -11.66
N ALA A 24 12.95 -15.27 -11.70
CA ALA A 24 11.77 -14.96 -12.51
C ALA A 24 10.86 -13.93 -11.80
N TYR A 25 10.27 -13.02 -12.56
CA TYR A 25 9.28 -12.10 -12.01
C TYR A 25 7.99 -12.85 -11.63
N PRO A 26 7.26 -12.39 -10.60
CA PRO A 26 6.08 -13.10 -10.08
C PRO A 26 4.95 -13.30 -11.08
N TRP A 27 4.95 -12.54 -12.17
CA TRP A 27 3.94 -12.55 -13.21
C TRP A 27 4.32 -13.29 -14.48
N GLU A 28 5.53 -13.85 -14.59
CA GLU A 28 5.92 -14.62 -15.79
C GLU A 28 5.07 -15.88 -16.01
N TYR A 29 4.37 -16.35 -14.97
CA TYR A 29 3.39 -17.45 -15.06
C TYR A 29 1.97 -17.01 -15.44
N GLN A 30 1.73 -15.71 -15.63
CA GLN A 30 0.43 -15.16 -16.05
C GLN A 30 0.29 -15.19 -17.58
N ALA A 31 -0.94 -15.01 -18.06
CA ALA A 31 -1.20 -14.98 -19.51
C ALA A 31 -0.63 -13.70 -20.13
N THR A 32 -0.61 -12.59 -19.37
CA THR A 32 0.08 -11.38 -19.78
C THR A 32 1.53 -11.39 -19.30
N ASN A 33 2.46 -11.18 -20.23
CA ASN A 33 3.88 -10.98 -19.93
C ASN A 33 4.26 -9.54 -20.28
N PRO A 34 4.17 -8.60 -19.32
CA PRO A 34 4.45 -7.19 -19.57
C PRO A 34 5.95 -6.96 -19.78
N ASN A 35 6.29 -5.87 -20.47
CA ASN A 35 7.66 -5.34 -20.50
C ASN A 35 7.76 -4.15 -19.53
N PRO A 36 8.92 -3.91 -18.89
CA PRO A 36 9.12 -2.72 -18.08
C PRO A 36 8.79 -1.43 -18.87
N PRO A 37 8.08 -0.46 -18.27
CA PRO A 37 7.67 -0.39 -16.86
C PRO A 37 6.30 -1.03 -16.55
N ASP A 38 5.63 -1.64 -17.53
CA ASP A 38 4.27 -2.15 -17.33
C ASP A 38 4.23 -3.33 -16.35
N VAL A 39 3.09 -3.51 -15.69
CA VAL A 39 2.77 -4.66 -14.83
C VAL A 39 1.53 -5.39 -15.36
N PRO A 40 1.25 -6.63 -14.92
CA PRO A 40 0.11 -7.38 -15.42
C PRO A 40 -1.20 -6.64 -15.15
N THR A 41 -2.10 -6.70 -16.13
CA THR A 41 -3.43 -6.08 -16.03
C THR A 41 -4.55 -7.11 -15.92
N ASP A 42 -4.27 -8.38 -16.25
CA ASP A 42 -5.18 -9.51 -16.08
C ASP A 42 -5.29 -9.94 -14.61
N TYR A 43 -4.16 -10.01 -13.88
CA TYR A 43 -4.18 -10.32 -12.45
C TYR A 43 -3.16 -9.51 -11.64
N ASN A 44 -3.62 -8.38 -11.12
CA ASN A 44 -2.90 -7.54 -10.14
C ASN A 44 -3.80 -7.25 -8.92
N PRO A 45 -3.71 -8.07 -7.86
CA PRO A 45 -4.52 -7.92 -6.66
C PRO A 45 -4.36 -6.56 -5.98
N ILE A 46 -5.46 -6.03 -5.43
CA ILE A 46 -5.52 -4.74 -4.76
C ILE A 46 -6.08 -4.91 -3.35
N GLY A 47 -5.34 -4.42 -2.35
CA GLY A 47 -5.78 -4.32 -0.97
C GLY A 47 -6.36 -2.95 -0.66
N TYR A 48 -7.64 -2.89 -0.30
CA TYR A 48 -8.28 -1.67 0.19
C TYR A 48 -8.31 -1.67 1.72
N TYR A 49 -7.58 -0.74 2.33
CA TYR A 49 -7.55 -0.53 3.78
C TYR A 49 -8.33 0.75 4.12
N LYS A 50 -9.06 0.72 5.23
CA LYS A 50 -9.86 1.85 5.68
C LYS A 50 -10.04 1.80 7.19
N ARG A 51 -9.84 2.93 7.86
CA ARG A 51 -10.17 3.09 9.28
C ARG A 51 -10.52 4.53 9.61
N THR A 52 -11.25 4.72 10.70
CA THR A 52 -11.45 6.05 11.28
C THR A 52 -10.42 6.33 12.38
N PHE A 53 -10.19 7.61 12.65
CA PHE A 53 -9.31 8.11 13.70
C PHE A 53 -9.75 9.51 14.15
N THR A 54 -9.31 9.93 15.33
CA THR A 54 -9.49 11.30 15.82
C THR A 54 -8.14 11.91 16.12
N ILE A 55 -7.99 13.21 15.86
CA ILE A 55 -6.78 13.95 16.24
C ILE A 55 -6.89 14.46 17.67
N PRO A 56 -5.78 14.47 18.46
CA PRO A 56 -5.79 15.05 19.79
C PRO A 56 -6.16 16.53 19.79
N LYS A 57 -6.78 17.00 20.88
CA LYS A 57 -7.05 18.44 21.08
C LYS A 57 -5.73 19.23 21.07
N GLY A 58 -5.74 20.43 20.48
CA GLY A 58 -4.59 21.33 20.42
C GLY A 58 -3.61 21.07 19.26
N TRP A 59 -3.99 20.21 18.31
CA TRP A 59 -3.29 20.03 17.03
C TRP A 59 -3.72 21.02 15.95
N ASN A 60 -4.69 21.90 16.26
CA ASN A 60 -5.07 23.01 15.37
C ASN A 60 -3.83 23.85 15.02
N ASP A 61 -3.74 24.26 13.76
CA ASP A 61 -2.65 25.06 13.18
C ASP A 61 -1.25 24.39 13.22
N ARG A 62 -1.17 23.07 13.43
CA ARG A 62 0.07 22.29 13.31
C ARG A 62 0.14 21.56 11.98
N GLU A 63 1.35 21.31 11.50
CA GLU A 63 1.56 20.28 10.49
C GLU A 63 1.34 18.90 11.12
N VAL A 64 0.61 18.06 10.41
CA VAL A 64 0.28 16.70 10.84
C VAL A 64 0.69 15.77 9.72
N PHE A 65 1.55 14.81 10.04
CA PHE A 65 2.04 13.83 9.08
C PHE A 65 1.47 12.45 9.40
N VAL A 66 1.12 11.70 8.37
CA VAL A 66 0.99 10.24 8.46
C VAL A 66 2.26 9.62 7.91
N SER A 67 2.77 8.63 8.64
CA SER A 67 4.01 7.94 8.31
C SER A 67 3.72 6.45 8.08
N PHE A 68 4.02 5.97 6.88
CA PHE A 68 3.96 4.55 6.53
C PHE A 68 5.38 3.98 6.54
N GLN A 69 5.66 3.03 7.42
CA GLN A 69 7.00 2.48 7.60
C GLN A 69 7.36 1.37 6.60
N GLY A 70 6.35 0.76 5.96
CA GLY A 70 6.50 -0.26 4.92
C GLY A 70 5.16 -0.58 4.26
N VAL A 71 5.10 -0.53 2.93
CA VAL A 71 3.91 -0.91 2.15
C VAL A 71 4.37 -1.59 0.86
N GLU A 72 3.99 -2.84 0.66
CA GLU A 72 4.35 -3.63 -0.53
C GLU A 72 3.15 -3.72 -1.52
N SER A 73 3.27 -3.31 -2.79
CA SER A 73 4.45 -2.70 -3.45
C SER A 73 4.30 -1.19 -3.73
N ALA A 74 3.06 -0.73 -3.87
CA ALA A 74 2.75 0.66 -4.16
C ALA A 74 1.36 1.01 -3.64
N TYR A 75 1.11 2.28 -3.33
CA TYR A 75 -0.20 2.64 -2.80
C TYR A 75 -0.62 4.08 -3.03
N TYR A 76 -1.92 4.29 -3.09
CA TYR A 76 -2.57 5.60 -3.04
C TYR A 76 -3.14 5.84 -1.65
N LEU A 77 -2.91 7.05 -1.12
CA LEU A 77 -3.42 7.51 0.17
C LEU A 77 -4.56 8.51 -0.03
N TYR A 78 -5.61 8.33 0.76
CA TYR A 78 -6.75 9.24 0.85
C TYR A 78 -7.06 9.57 2.31
N ILE A 79 -7.41 10.83 2.58
CA ILE A 79 -7.89 11.31 3.88
C ILE A 79 -9.24 11.98 3.65
N ASN A 80 -10.27 11.57 4.39
CA ASN A 80 -11.64 12.08 4.27
C ASN A 80 -12.20 12.06 2.83
N GLY A 81 -11.76 11.07 2.02
CA GLY A 81 -12.16 10.92 0.62
C GLY A 81 -11.34 11.73 -0.38
N GLU A 82 -10.44 12.60 0.09
CA GLU A 82 -9.56 13.39 -0.76
C GLU A 82 -8.22 12.70 -1.00
N TYR A 83 -7.71 12.78 -2.23
CA TYR A 83 -6.41 12.23 -2.61
C TYR A 83 -5.26 13.02 -1.98
N VAL A 84 -4.38 12.32 -1.28
CA VAL A 84 -3.20 12.90 -0.63
C VAL A 84 -1.95 12.69 -1.47
N GLY A 85 -1.72 11.45 -1.93
CA GLY A 85 -0.49 11.11 -2.62
C GLY A 85 -0.35 9.62 -2.94
N TYR A 86 0.78 9.29 -3.53
CA TYR A 86 1.17 7.96 -3.98
C TYR A 86 2.62 7.69 -3.60
N SER A 87 2.96 6.44 -3.28
CA SER A 87 4.36 6.02 -3.06
C SER A 87 4.63 4.61 -3.56
N GLU A 88 5.92 4.40 -3.87
CA GLU A 88 6.61 3.11 -4.13
C GLU A 88 7.91 3.12 -3.32
N ASP A 89 8.74 2.06 -3.43
CA ASP A 89 9.82 1.70 -2.51
C ASP A 89 9.30 1.02 -1.25
N THR A 90 9.17 -0.30 -1.33
CA THR A 90 8.57 -1.13 -0.29
C THR A 90 9.28 -1.01 1.06
N PHE A 91 10.59 -0.72 1.07
CA PHE A 91 11.46 -0.91 2.24
C PHE A 91 11.93 0.39 2.91
N THR A 92 11.39 1.55 2.48
CA THR A 92 11.69 2.85 3.09
C THR A 92 10.41 3.53 3.59
N GLY A 93 10.52 4.34 4.65
CA GLY A 93 9.39 5.08 5.20
C GLY A 93 8.91 6.21 4.30
N HIS A 94 7.59 6.44 4.28
CA HIS A 94 6.91 7.48 3.49
C HIS A 94 6.06 8.38 4.37
N ASP A 95 6.33 9.69 4.33
CA ASP A 95 5.63 10.69 5.12
C ASP A 95 4.79 11.62 4.25
N PHE A 96 3.51 11.79 4.60
CA PHE A 96 2.60 12.71 3.93
C PHE A 96 2.08 13.75 4.92
N ASN A 97 2.23 15.03 4.60
CA ASN A 97 1.56 16.10 5.33
C ASN A 97 0.06 16.06 5.03
N ILE A 98 -0.73 15.64 6.02
CA ILE A 98 -2.19 15.50 5.91
C ILE A 98 -2.95 16.67 6.53
N ALA A 99 -2.28 17.70 7.06
CA ALA A 99 -2.91 18.77 7.84
C ALA A 99 -4.12 19.41 7.13
N LYS A 100 -3.98 19.70 5.83
CA LYS A 100 -5.03 20.34 5.02
C LYS A 100 -6.26 19.46 4.74
N TYR A 101 -6.17 18.15 4.98
CA TYR A 101 -7.24 17.19 4.70
C TYR A 101 -8.04 16.84 5.96
N LEU A 102 -7.61 17.29 7.13
CA LEU A 102 -8.23 16.96 8.41
C LEU A 102 -9.45 17.83 8.68
N LYS A 103 -10.43 17.24 9.37
CA LYS A 103 -11.62 17.92 9.89
C LYS A 103 -11.75 17.73 11.40
N GLU A 104 -12.54 18.57 12.05
CA GLU A 104 -12.86 18.40 13.46
C GLU A 104 -13.60 17.06 13.70
N GLY A 105 -13.25 16.40 14.80
CA GLY A 105 -13.86 15.13 15.20
C GLY A 105 -13.27 13.92 14.48
N GLU A 106 -14.14 13.05 13.97
CA GLU A 106 -13.76 11.80 13.33
C GLU A 106 -13.26 12.03 11.91
N ASN A 107 -12.06 11.54 11.62
CA ASN A 107 -11.41 11.55 10.32
C ASN A 107 -11.33 10.12 9.78
N GLU A 108 -11.23 9.99 8.46
CA GLU A 108 -11.12 8.72 7.77
C GLU A 108 -9.81 8.67 7.00
N ILE A 109 -9.09 7.54 7.10
CA ILE A 109 -7.94 7.23 6.26
C ILE A 109 -8.26 5.99 5.42
N ALA A 110 -7.98 6.09 4.12
CA ALA A 110 -8.10 4.97 3.19
C ALA A 110 -6.83 4.82 2.37
N VAL A 111 -6.43 3.57 2.13
CA VAL A 111 -5.20 3.22 1.42
C VAL A 111 -5.55 2.16 0.39
N LYS A 112 -5.19 2.39 -0.87
CA LYS A 112 -5.33 1.43 -1.97
C LYS A 112 -3.95 0.90 -2.32
N VAL A 113 -3.65 -0.32 -1.88
CA VAL A 113 -2.35 -0.98 -2.06
C VAL A 113 -2.42 -1.91 -3.27
N HIS A 114 -1.51 -1.71 -4.22
CA HIS A 114 -1.30 -2.58 -5.37
C HIS A 114 -0.27 -3.65 -5.04
N ARG A 115 -0.54 -4.89 -5.46
CA ARG A 115 0.41 -6.00 -5.29
C ARG A 115 1.63 -5.85 -6.20
N TRP A 116 1.43 -5.39 -7.44
CA TRP A 116 2.51 -5.13 -8.40
C TRP A 116 2.43 -3.68 -8.91
N SER A 117 3.59 -3.03 -9.00
CA SER A 117 3.82 -1.72 -9.63
C SER A 117 5.08 -1.74 -10.48
N ASP A 118 5.38 -0.67 -11.18
CA ASP A 118 6.64 -0.54 -11.91
C ASP A 118 7.87 -0.67 -10.99
N GLY A 119 7.78 -0.23 -9.73
CA GLY A 119 8.78 -0.49 -8.69
C GLY A 119 9.05 -1.98 -8.43
N SER A 120 8.08 -2.88 -8.71
CA SER A 120 8.29 -4.32 -8.58
C SER A 120 9.35 -4.86 -9.54
N TRP A 121 9.65 -4.17 -10.65
CA TRP A 121 10.79 -4.51 -11.52
C TRP A 121 12.15 -4.34 -10.81
N LEU A 122 12.22 -3.49 -9.78
CA LEU A 122 13.42 -3.21 -9.00
C LEU A 122 13.49 -4.03 -7.70
N GLU A 123 12.41 -4.73 -7.35
CA GLU A 123 12.26 -5.50 -6.11
C GLU A 123 12.19 -7.01 -6.39
N SER A 124 13.09 -7.50 -7.24
CA SER A 124 13.17 -8.90 -7.67
C SER A 124 14.21 -9.73 -6.90
N GLN A 125 14.30 -9.55 -5.58
CA GLN A 125 15.15 -10.38 -4.71
C GLN A 125 14.63 -11.83 -4.66
N ASP A 126 15.53 -12.80 -4.48
CA ASP A 126 15.22 -14.22 -4.19
C ASP A 126 14.56 -14.35 -2.81
N MET A 127 13.23 -14.21 -2.78
CA MET A 127 12.42 -14.22 -1.57
C MET A 127 10.95 -14.49 -1.85
N ILE A 128 10.19 -14.72 -0.78
CA ILE A 128 8.73 -14.78 -0.84
C ILE A 128 8.19 -13.35 -1.09
N LYS A 129 7.38 -13.20 -2.13
CA LYS A 129 6.69 -11.98 -2.52
C LYS A 129 5.31 -11.92 -1.87
N LEU A 130 5.12 -10.88 -1.07
CA LEU A 130 3.92 -10.63 -0.29
C LEU A 130 3.32 -9.29 -0.73
N SER A 131 2.34 -8.77 0.01
CA SER A 131 1.73 -7.46 -0.23
C SER A 131 0.99 -6.97 1.00
N GLY A 132 0.87 -5.65 1.14
CA GLY A 132 0.09 -5.02 2.21
C GLY A 132 0.87 -3.97 2.99
N ILE A 133 0.30 -3.52 4.10
CA ILE A 133 0.93 -2.57 5.02
C ILE A 133 1.58 -3.42 6.11
N PHE A 134 2.88 -3.68 6.00
CA PHE A 134 3.60 -4.72 6.76
C PHE A 134 4.58 -4.17 7.82
#